data_AF-A0A1E3HAR7-F1
#
_entry.id   AF-A0A1E3HAR7-F1
#
_cell.length_a   1.000
_cell.length_b   1.000
_cell.length_c   1.000
_cell.angle_alpha   90.00
_cell.angle_beta   90.00
_cell.angle_gamma   90.00
#
_symmetry.space_group_name_H-M   'P 1'
#
loop_
_entity.id
_entity.type
_entity.pdbx_description
1 polymer ?
#
loop_
_entity_poly.entity_id
_entity_poly.type
_entity_poly.pdbx_seq_one_letter_code
_entity_poly.pdbx_strand_id
1 'polypeptide(L)'
;MPPSVFPRHRWRWTCADHLQVCLYLCNEMVTQKVVLIGIGGASCSGKTLLAKHISQALPQNAIIIHQDDFCPPADQVPYSKEYPDLQDWDDPSSCILWQELQGFLAKVRQTGRVEDHSSHDHLNKQNKIPIDQVVFERWAEAFRSLDAEQRQKGVELIWVIVDGFVLYWDKLVTDMLDIRIFLQVPYQTLKDRREQRQTYVLQHPDDAAEGGVWTDPPDYFDKIVWPGYLKAHSHVLDGPGLTQLKPEWGPKGLDLHVICPGEGADELSEAFDKSCQAVLKGVESGKGSIIA
;
A
#
# COMPACT_ATOMS: atom_id res chain seq x y z
N MET A 1 57.11 47.46 35.34
CA MET A 1 56.61 46.48 34.35
C MET A 1 55.09 46.45 34.43
N PRO A 2 54.39 46.31 33.30
CA PRO A 2 53.05 46.87 33.06
C PRO A 2 51.89 45.98 33.56
N PRO A 3 50.66 46.53 33.59
CA PRO A 3 49.43 45.79 33.85
C PRO A 3 48.95 45.04 32.59
N SER A 4 48.42 43.82 32.75
CA SER A 4 47.77 43.08 31.66
C SER A 4 46.34 43.60 31.45
N VAL A 5 46.13 44.20 30.28
CA VAL A 5 44.84 44.69 29.78
C VAL A 5 44.14 43.54 29.06
N PHE A 6 43.00 43.08 29.55
CA PHE A 6 42.07 42.26 28.77
C PHE A 6 41.28 43.17 27.80
N PRO A 7 41.20 42.86 26.50
CA PRO A 7 40.38 43.65 25.59
C PRO A 7 38.90 43.33 25.82
N ARG A 8 38.14 44.32 26.28
CA ARG A 8 36.67 44.29 26.21
C ARG A 8 36.26 44.49 24.75
N HIS A 9 36.02 43.41 24.02
CA HIS A 9 35.32 43.49 22.75
C HIS A 9 33.85 43.86 23.01
N ARG A 10 33.54 45.14 22.78
CA ARG A 10 32.18 45.66 22.75
C ARG A 10 31.60 45.27 21.38
N TRP A 11 30.87 44.16 21.33
CA TRP A 11 30.08 43.81 20.16
C TRP A 11 28.97 44.85 20.00
N ARG A 12 29.16 45.79 19.06
CA ARG A 12 28.07 46.64 18.57
C ARG A 12 27.29 45.80 17.57
N TRP A 13 26.15 45.29 18.02
CA TRP A 13 25.17 44.65 17.15
C TRP A 13 24.58 45.74 16.24
N THR A 14 24.72 45.58 14.93
CA THR A 14 24.05 46.45 13.97
C THR A 14 22.68 45.86 13.60
N CYS A 15 21.71 46.69 13.17
CA CYS A 15 20.41 46.20 12.70
C CYS A 15 20.53 45.20 11.53
N ALA A 16 21.65 45.17 10.81
CA ALA A 16 21.90 44.21 9.74
C ALA A 16 22.14 42.78 10.27
N ASP A 17 22.72 42.63 11.46
CA ASP A 17 23.00 41.32 12.07
C ASP A 17 21.71 40.63 12.55
N HIS A 18 20.65 41.40 12.84
CA HIS A 18 19.33 40.85 13.16
C HIS A 18 18.61 40.29 11.93
N LEU A 19 18.82 40.86 10.74
CA LEU A 19 18.20 40.36 9.50
C LEU A 19 18.83 39.03 9.06
N GLN A 20 20.14 38.86 9.23
CA GLN A 20 20.84 37.63 8.85
C GLN A 20 20.47 36.45 9.78
N VAL A 21 20.22 36.70 11.07
CA VAL A 21 19.77 35.67 12.03
C VAL A 21 18.28 35.34 11.85
N CYS A 22 17.44 36.30 11.46
CA CYS A 22 16.06 36.02 11.08
C CYS A 22 15.95 35.23 9.76
N LEU A 23 16.87 35.42 8.81
CA LEU A 23 16.91 34.64 7.56
C LEU A 23 17.46 33.22 7.73
N TYR A 24 18.28 32.96 8.76
CA TYR A 24 18.77 31.62 9.09
C TYR A 24 17.80 30.79 9.95
N LEU A 25 16.71 31.39 10.44
CA LEU A 25 15.70 30.75 11.30
C LEU A 25 14.31 30.67 10.67
N CYS A 26 14.15 31.02 9.39
CA CYS A 26 13.05 30.48 8.58
C CYS A 26 13.43 29.06 8.15
N ASN A 27 13.53 28.15 9.12
CA ASN A 27 13.27 26.75 8.83
C ASN A 27 11.77 26.72 8.49
N GLU A 28 11.41 26.92 7.22
CA GLU A 28 10.04 26.69 6.78
C GLU A 28 9.69 25.30 7.29
N MET A 29 8.74 25.22 8.23
CA MET A 29 8.32 23.93 8.76
C MET A 29 7.70 23.17 7.60
N VAL A 30 8.48 22.28 7.01
CA VAL A 30 8.03 21.43 5.92
C VAL A 30 6.89 20.59 6.47
N THR A 31 5.71 20.78 5.88
CA THR A 31 4.52 20.05 6.26
C THR A 31 4.58 18.67 5.63
N GLN A 32 4.57 17.62 6.44
CA GLN A 32 4.55 16.26 5.94
C GLN A 32 3.11 15.84 5.62
N LYS A 33 2.91 15.25 4.45
CA LYS A 33 1.60 14.77 3.98
C LYS A 33 1.69 13.30 3.59
N VAL A 34 1.01 12.45 4.34
CA VAL A 34 0.95 11.00 4.07
C VAL A 34 -0.13 10.72 3.03
N VAL A 35 0.19 9.95 2.01
CA VAL A 35 -0.73 9.47 0.98
C VAL A 35 -0.82 7.95 1.08
N LEU A 36 -1.96 7.44 1.56
CA LEU A 36 -2.22 6.00 1.67
C LEU A 36 -2.91 5.50 0.39
N ILE A 37 -2.24 4.63 -0.36
CA ILE A 37 -2.71 4.03 -1.61
C ILE A 37 -3.08 2.57 -1.32
N GLY A 38 -4.35 2.21 -1.50
CA GLY A 38 -4.79 0.83 -1.43
C GLY A 38 -4.72 0.13 -2.78
N ILE A 39 -4.12 -1.06 -2.81
CA ILE A 39 -4.14 -1.95 -3.98
C ILE A 39 -4.82 -3.26 -3.56
N GLY A 40 -6.12 -3.35 -3.84
CA GLY A 40 -6.95 -4.51 -3.56
C GLY A 40 -7.12 -5.45 -4.76
N GLY A 41 -7.70 -6.62 -4.53
CA GLY A 41 -7.98 -7.62 -5.57
C GLY A 41 -7.73 -9.05 -5.10
N ALA A 42 -8.28 -10.05 -5.79
CA ALA A 42 -8.17 -11.45 -5.38
C ALA A 42 -6.72 -11.94 -5.14
N SER A 43 -6.54 -13.01 -4.36
CA SER A 43 -5.26 -13.73 -4.30
C SER A 43 -4.75 -14.06 -5.71
N CYS A 44 -3.46 -13.92 -5.97
CA CYS A 44 -2.84 -14.15 -7.29
C CYS A 44 -3.25 -13.18 -8.43
N SER A 45 -3.89 -12.04 -8.12
CA SER A 45 -4.23 -11.02 -9.14
C SER A 45 -3.05 -10.14 -9.60
N GLY A 46 -1.91 -10.18 -8.91
CA GLY A 46 -0.72 -9.38 -9.24
C GLY A 46 -0.51 -8.10 -8.41
N LYS A 47 -1.29 -7.90 -7.33
CA LYS A 47 -1.23 -6.71 -6.47
C LYS A 47 0.18 -6.34 -6.03
N THR A 48 0.90 -7.28 -5.43
CA THR A 48 2.24 -7.03 -4.85
C THR A 48 3.26 -6.66 -5.90
N LEU A 49 3.16 -7.23 -7.10
CA LEU A 49 4.04 -6.87 -8.21
C LEU A 49 3.74 -5.45 -8.70
N LEU A 50 2.46 -5.09 -8.85
CA LEU A 50 2.04 -3.74 -9.20
C LEU A 50 2.46 -2.72 -8.13
N ALA A 51 2.28 -3.04 -6.84
CA ALA A 51 2.69 -2.21 -5.71
C ALA A 51 4.20 -1.91 -5.75
N LYS A 52 5.03 -2.91 -6.03
CA LYS A 52 6.49 -2.75 -6.17
C LYS A 52 6.87 -1.84 -7.32
N HIS A 53 6.23 -2.01 -8.49
CA HIS A 53 6.47 -1.15 -9.64
C HIS A 53 6.07 0.31 -9.37
N ILE A 54 4.90 0.53 -8.77
CA ILE A 54 4.45 1.88 -8.38
C ILE A 54 5.41 2.48 -7.36
N SER A 55 5.82 1.71 -6.33
CA SER A 55 6.80 2.16 -5.34
C SER A 55 8.11 2.61 -6.00
N GLN A 56 8.64 1.85 -6.97
CA GLN A 56 9.87 2.20 -7.68
C GLN A 56 9.75 3.46 -8.56
N ALA A 57 8.54 3.76 -9.06
CA ALA A 57 8.30 4.97 -9.85
C ALA A 57 8.13 6.23 -8.97
N LEU A 58 7.75 6.07 -7.71
CA LEU A 58 7.56 7.16 -6.77
C LEU A 58 8.90 7.68 -6.21
N PRO A 59 9.06 9.00 -6.00
CA PRO A 59 10.24 9.56 -5.36
C PRO A 59 10.48 8.97 -3.97
N GLN A 60 11.75 8.63 -3.68
CA GLN A 60 12.21 8.00 -2.43
C GLN A 60 11.65 6.60 -2.14
N ASN A 61 10.94 6.00 -3.12
CA ASN A 61 10.13 4.80 -2.98
C ASN A 61 9.00 4.92 -1.95
N ALA A 62 7.92 4.17 -2.18
CA ALA A 62 6.85 4.06 -1.20
C ALA A 62 7.15 2.99 -0.15
N ILE A 63 6.68 3.24 1.08
CA ILE A 63 6.57 2.21 2.11
C ILE A 63 5.46 1.25 1.66
N ILE A 64 5.76 -0.05 1.59
CA ILE A 64 4.76 -1.08 1.25
C ILE A 64 4.40 -1.85 2.51
N ILE A 65 3.11 -1.93 2.80
CA ILE A 65 2.51 -2.70 3.89
C ILE A 65 1.69 -3.82 3.26
N HIS A 66 2.02 -5.07 3.58
CA HIS A 66 1.25 -6.21 3.10
C HIS A 66 0.18 -6.58 4.12
N GLN A 67 -1.06 -6.70 3.66
CA GLN A 67 -2.17 -7.17 4.49
C GLN A 67 -1.88 -8.58 5.03
N ASP A 68 -1.17 -9.42 4.27
CA ASP A 68 -0.82 -10.79 4.65
C ASP A 68 0.09 -10.84 5.89
N ASP A 69 0.82 -9.76 6.23
CA ASP A 69 1.63 -9.67 7.46
C ASP A 69 0.76 -9.63 8.74
N PHE A 70 -0.56 -9.41 8.60
CA PHE A 70 -1.54 -9.36 9.69
C PHE A 70 -2.44 -10.61 9.71
N CYS A 71 -1.99 -11.73 9.13
CA CYS A 71 -2.70 -13.00 9.29
C CYS A 71 -2.57 -13.51 10.74
N PRO A 72 -3.62 -14.15 11.29
CA PRO A 72 -3.51 -14.81 12.58
C PRO A 72 -2.54 -15.99 12.53
N PRO A 73 -2.02 -16.45 13.68
CA PRO A 73 -1.25 -17.69 13.76
C PRO A 73 -2.05 -18.88 13.21
N ALA A 74 -1.35 -19.86 12.64
CA ALA A 74 -1.99 -21.02 12.01
C ALA A 74 -2.94 -21.80 12.94
N ASP A 75 -2.64 -21.90 14.23
CA ASP A 75 -3.49 -22.59 15.20
C ASP A 75 -4.78 -21.81 15.56
N GLN A 76 -4.84 -20.52 15.21
CA GLN A 76 -6.00 -19.65 15.44
C GLN A 76 -6.88 -19.50 14.20
N VAL A 77 -6.42 -19.92 13.01
CA VAL A 77 -7.24 -19.90 11.80
C VAL A 77 -8.33 -20.96 11.89
N PRO A 78 -9.63 -20.57 11.82
CA PRO A 78 -10.73 -21.53 11.89
C PRO A 78 -10.77 -22.48 10.71
N TYR A 79 -11.40 -23.64 10.90
CA TYR A 79 -11.80 -24.51 9.79
C TYR A 79 -13.13 -24.05 9.17
N SER A 80 -13.29 -24.34 7.89
CA SER A 80 -14.50 -24.02 7.15
C SER A 80 -15.71 -24.75 7.74
N LYS A 81 -16.83 -24.03 7.85
CA LYS A 81 -18.10 -24.62 8.31
C LYS A 81 -18.69 -25.61 7.30
N GLU A 82 -18.42 -25.38 6.01
CA GLU A 82 -18.93 -26.20 4.90
C GLU A 82 -17.98 -27.36 4.58
N TYR A 83 -16.67 -27.14 4.74
CA TYR A 83 -15.63 -28.14 4.52
C TYR A 83 -14.76 -28.29 5.79
N PRO A 84 -15.19 -29.05 6.81
CA PRO A 84 -14.53 -29.10 8.12
C PRO A 84 -13.08 -29.61 8.11
N ASP A 85 -12.66 -30.28 7.04
CA ASP A 85 -11.28 -30.74 6.85
C ASP A 85 -10.36 -29.66 6.25
N LEU A 86 -10.91 -28.50 5.87
CA LEU A 86 -10.19 -27.39 5.26
C LEU A 86 -10.10 -26.22 6.23
N GLN A 87 -8.87 -25.80 6.55
CA GLN A 87 -8.61 -24.57 7.28
C GLN A 87 -8.92 -23.35 6.40
N ASP A 88 -9.64 -22.36 6.91
CA ASP A 88 -10.17 -21.25 6.12
C ASP A 88 -9.31 -19.99 6.24
N TRP A 89 -8.28 -19.91 5.38
CA TRP A 89 -7.37 -18.77 5.29
C TRP A 89 -7.94 -17.58 4.51
N ASP A 90 -9.16 -17.67 3.96
CA ASP A 90 -9.70 -16.67 3.03
C ASP A 90 -11.04 -16.07 3.49
N ASP A 91 -11.62 -16.54 4.61
CA ASP A 91 -12.79 -15.88 5.21
C ASP A 91 -12.39 -14.48 5.71
N PRO A 92 -12.91 -13.40 5.10
CA PRO A 92 -12.54 -12.02 5.46
C PRO A 92 -12.89 -11.65 6.90
N SER A 93 -13.72 -12.42 7.60
CA SER A 93 -14.02 -12.18 9.02
C SER A 93 -12.97 -12.72 9.99
N SER A 94 -12.07 -13.60 9.54
CA SER A 94 -11.06 -14.23 10.40
C SER A 94 -9.65 -14.26 9.81
N CYS A 95 -9.48 -14.11 8.49
CA CYS A 95 -8.16 -14.26 7.85
C CYS A 95 -7.18 -13.13 8.17
N ILE A 96 -7.65 -12.01 8.74
CA ILE A 96 -6.84 -10.85 9.11
C ILE A 96 -7.15 -10.43 10.55
N LEU A 97 -6.10 -10.11 11.30
CA LEU A 97 -6.13 -9.44 12.59
C LEU A 97 -6.52 -7.96 12.39
N TRP A 98 -7.79 -7.72 12.08
CA TRP A 98 -8.29 -6.40 11.67
C TRP A 98 -7.98 -5.27 12.65
N GLN A 99 -8.08 -5.53 13.95
CA GLN A 99 -7.79 -4.53 14.98
C GLN A 99 -6.31 -4.09 14.95
N GLU A 100 -5.40 -5.02 14.66
CA GLU A 100 -3.97 -4.74 14.56
C GLU A 100 -3.67 -3.97 13.29
N LEU A 101 -4.21 -4.39 12.14
CA LEU A 101 -4.07 -3.66 10.88
C LEU A 101 -4.64 -2.24 10.98
N GLN A 102 -5.81 -2.07 11.61
CA GLN A 102 -6.40 -0.75 11.85
C GLN A 102 -5.49 0.14 12.71
N GLY A 103 -5.03 -0.38 13.85
CA GLY A 103 -4.13 0.36 14.75
C GLY A 103 -2.81 0.72 14.07
N PHE A 104 -2.26 -0.19 13.28
CA PHE A 104 -1.03 0.01 12.54
C PHE A 104 -1.18 1.12 11.48
N LEU A 105 -2.20 1.04 10.62
CA LEU A 105 -2.45 2.07 9.60
C LEU A 105 -2.78 3.43 10.23
N ALA A 106 -3.49 3.46 11.36
CA ALA A 106 -3.75 4.69 12.10
C ALA A 106 -2.44 5.32 12.61
N LYS A 107 -1.51 4.51 13.13
CA LYS A 107 -0.17 4.98 13.54
C LYS A 107 0.61 5.51 12.34
N VAL A 108 0.66 4.78 11.24
CA VAL A 108 1.35 5.21 10.00
C VAL A 108 0.80 6.53 9.48
N ARG A 109 -0.53 6.70 9.51
CA ARG A 109 -1.18 7.95 9.10
C ARG A 109 -0.83 9.13 10.01
N GLN A 110 -0.60 8.88 11.30
CA GLN A 110 -0.22 9.91 12.27
C GLN A 110 1.27 10.26 12.23
N THR A 111 2.15 9.29 11.94
CA THR A 111 3.60 9.48 12.07
C THR A 111 4.33 9.58 10.73
N GLY A 112 3.71 9.13 9.63
CA GLY A 112 4.36 8.94 8.34
C GLY A 112 5.45 7.86 8.36
N ARG A 113 5.49 7.01 9.40
CA ARG A 113 6.56 6.04 9.62
C ARG A 113 5.99 4.66 9.89
N VAL A 114 6.73 3.65 9.44
CA VAL A 114 6.56 2.26 9.83
C VAL A 114 7.71 1.91 10.79
N GLU A 115 7.38 1.66 12.04
CA GLU A 115 8.33 1.22 13.07
C GLU A 115 8.16 -0.29 13.28
N ASP A 116 9.26 -1.03 13.34
CA ASP A 116 9.32 -2.44 13.74
C ASP A 116 8.31 -3.37 13.03
N HIS A 117 8.17 -3.24 11.71
CA HIS A 117 7.35 -4.14 10.89
C HIS A 117 8.23 -5.08 10.05
N SER A 118 8.19 -6.36 10.35
CA SER A 118 8.86 -7.40 9.54
C SER A 118 7.93 -7.86 8.44
N SER A 119 8.11 -7.34 7.22
CA SER A 119 7.44 -7.87 6.03
C SER A 119 8.10 -9.18 5.59
N HIS A 120 7.30 -10.23 5.49
CA HIS A 120 7.76 -11.57 5.10
C HIS A 120 7.48 -11.89 3.61
N ASP A 121 7.03 -10.91 2.81
CA ASP A 121 6.73 -11.10 1.38
C ASP A 121 7.94 -11.60 0.57
N HIS A 122 9.15 -11.26 1.00
CA HIS A 122 10.40 -11.75 0.39
C HIS A 122 10.55 -13.27 0.44
N LEU A 123 9.80 -13.96 1.31
CA LEU A 123 9.78 -15.43 1.41
C LEU A 123 8.94 -16.09 0.30
N ASN A 124 8.06 -15.34 -0.36
CA ASN A 124 7.26 -15.84 -1.48
C ASN A 124 8.05 -15.77 -2.80
N LYS A 125 7.81 -16.72 -3.72
CA LYS A 125 8.40 -16.70 -5.07
C LYS A 125 7.93 -15.46 -5.83
N GLN A 126 8.88 -14.60 -6.23
CA GLN A 126 8.58 -13.38 -6.97
C GLN A 126 8.81 -13.55 -8.47
N ASN A 127 7.75 -13.39 -9.26
CA ASN A 127 7.85 -13.32 -10.71
C ASN A 127 8.32 -11.92 -11.12
N LYS A 128 9.42 -11.84 -11.86
CA LYS A 128 9.96 -10.56 -12.37
C LYS A 128 9.38 -10.30 -13.76
N ILE A 129 8.16 -9.76 -13.81
CA ILE A 129 7.57 -9.27 -15.06
C ILE A 129 7.89 -7.76 -15.16
N PRO A 130 8.63 -7.31 -16.18
CA PRO A 130 8.99 -5.91 -16.32
C PRO A 130 7.80 -5.05 -16.76
N ILE A 131 7.84 -3.76 -16.44
CA ILE A 131 7.02 -2.72 -17.06
C ILE A 131 7.75 -2.23 -18.31
N ASP A 132 7.00 -1.86 -19.34
CA ASP A 132 7.55 -1.14 -20.48
C ASP A 132 8.35 0.09 -20.02
N GLN A 133 9.60 0.19 -20.48
CA GLN A 133 10.54 1.19 -20.00
C GLN A 133 10.05 2.62 -20.29
N VAL A 134 9.40 2.85 -21.42
CA VAL A 134 8.89 4.17 -21.81
C VAL A 134 7.72 4.58 -20.91
N VAL A 135 6.81 3.64 -20.62
CA VAL A 135 5.70 3.85 -19.68
C VAL A 135 6.22 4.14 -18.27
N PHE A 136 7.21 3.36 -17.81
CA PHE A 136 7.82 3.54 -16.50
C PHE A 136 8.50 4.92 -16.36
N GLU A 137 9.37 5.28 -17.30
CA GLU A 137 10.11 6.56 -17.27
C GLU A 137 9.17 7.76 -17.31
N ARG A 138 8.09 7.69 -18.10
CA ARG A 138 7.05 8.73 -18.15
C ARG A 138 6.44 8.98 -16.77
N TRP A 139 6.06 7.92 -16.06
CA TRP A 139 5.44 8.05 -14.74
C TRP A 139 6.44 8.45 -13.66
N ALA A 140 7.66 7.92 -13.70
CA ALA A 140 8.73 8.33 -12.80
C ALA A 140 9.03 9.83 -12.93
N GLU A 141 9.02 10.38 -14.16
CA GLU A 141 9.18 11.83 -14.39
C GLU A 141 7.97 12.64 -13.91
N ALA A 142 6.75 12.15 -14.16
CA ALA A 142 5.54 12.80 -13.68
C ALA A 142 5.50 12.90 -12.14
N PHE A 143 5.88 11.83 -11.43
CA PHE A 143 5.95 11.85 -9.97
C PHE A 143 7.09 12.72 -9.43
N ARG A 144 8.26 12.77 -10.11
CA ARG A 144 9.32 13.74 -9.77
C ARG A 144 8.84 15.18 -9.90
N SER A 145 8.10 15.48 -10.97
CA SER A 145 7.52 16.81 -11.20
C SER A 145 6.50 17.16 -10.11
N LEU A 146 5.61 16.23 -9.77
CA LEU A 146 4.64 16.39 -8.68
C LEU A 146 5.33 16.65 -7.32
N ASP A 147 6.34 15.85 -6.96
CA ASP A 147 7.10 16.01 -5.72
C ASP A 147 7.83 17.36 -5.65
N ALA A 148 8.43 17.81 -6.75
CA ALA A 148 9.03 19.13 -6.84
C ALA A 148 7.99 20.25 -6.65
N GLU A 149 6.80 20.13 -7.24
CA GLU A 149 5.72 21.10 -7.06
C GLU A 149 5.21 21.15 -5.61
N GLN A 150 5.05 20.01 -4.95
CA GLN A 150 4.63 19.97 -3.54
C GLN A 150 5.70 20.55 -2.62
N ARG A 151 6.99 20.26 -2.87
CA ARG A 151 8.09 20.86 -2.10
C ARG A 151 8.17 22.37 -2.25
N GLN A 152 7.88 22.92 -3.43
CA GLN A 152 7.76 24.38 -3.62
C GLN A 152 6.62 25.00 -2.81
N LYS A 153 5.62 24.21 -2.42
CA LYS A 153 4.53 24.60 -1.53
C LYS A 153 4.85 24.32 -0.05
N GLY A 154 6.08 23.92 0.27
CA GLY A 154 6.49 23.55 1.63
C GLY A 154 5.92 22.21 2.09
N VAL A 155 5.50 21.33 1.18
CA VAL A 155 4.92 20.01 1.50
C VAL A 155 5.87 18.89 1.10
N GLU A 156 6.16 17.99 2.04
CA GLU A 156 6.85 16.72 1.78
C GLU A 156 5.82 15.59 1.71
N LEU A 157 5.79 14.88 0.59
CA LEU A 157 4.91 13.72 0.42
C LEU A 157 5.55 12.46 1.00
N ILE A 158 4.78 11.72 1.80
CA ILE A 158 5.13 10.40 2.30
C ILE A 158 4.20 9.38 1.64
N TRP A 159 4.78 8.48 0.86
CA TRP A 159 4.03 7.50 0.08
C TRP A 159 3.91 6.18 0.85
N VAL A 160 2.68 5.73 1.04
CA VAL A 160 2.39 4.44 1.67
C VAL A 160 1.47 3.65 0.75
N ILE A 161 1.86 2.43 0.40
CA ILE A 161 1.04 1.48 -0.35
C ILE A 161 0.63 0.37 0.59
N VAL A 162 -0.67 0.08 0.64
CA VAL A 162 -1.23 -1.08 1.34
C VAL A 162 -1.77 -2.03 0.29
N ASP A 163 -1.18 -3.21 0.13
CA ASP A 163 -1.70 -4.23 -0.76
C ASP A 163 -2.37 -5.38 0.03
N GLY A 164 -3.51 -5.85 -0.46
CA GLY A 164 -4.27 -6.83 0.30
C GLY A 164 -5.40 -7.48 -0.48
N PHE A 165 -5.65 -8.76 -0.22
CA PHE A 165 -6.62 -9.53 -0.98
C PHE A 165 -8.08 -9.34 -0.52
N VAL A 166 -8.28 -8.82 0.69
CA VAL A 166 -9.58 -8.46 1.26
C VAL A 166 -9.59 -7.02 1.78
N LEU A 167 -8.70 -6.16 1.27
CA LEU A 167 -8.43 -4.81 1.79
C LEU A 167 -9.69 -3.95 1.97
N TYR A 168 -10.66 -4.07 1.07
CA TYR A 168 -11.89 -3.27 1.06
C TYR A 168 -13.05 -3.85 1.88
N TRP A 169 -12.83 -4.97 2.59
CA TRP A 169 -13.81 -5.58 3.48
C TRP A 169 -14.03 -4.76 4.74
N ASP A 170 -12.95 -4.34 5.40
CA ASP A 170 -13.03 -3.55 6.62
C ASP A 170 -13.22 -2.07 6.31
N LYS A 171 -14.27 -1.48 6.91
CA LYS A 171 -14.64 -0.09 6.65
C LYS A 171 -13.58 0.89 7.18
N LEU A 172 -13.01 0.64 8.36
CA LEU A 172 -12.04 1.55 8.97
C LEU A 172 -10.75 1.59 8.16
N VAL A 173 -10.26 0.43 7.71
CA VAL A 173 -9.15 0.35 6.77
C VAL A 173 -9.48 1.08 5.47
N THR A 174 -10.64 0.81 4.88
CA THR A 174 -11.08 1.46 3.63
C THR A 174 -11.14 2.98 3.75
N ASP A 175 -11.67 3.51 4.86
CA ASP A 175 -11.82 4.95 5.10
C ASP A 175 -10.47 5.68 5.24
N MET A 176 -9.43 4.99 5.72
CA MET A 176 -8.08 5.54 5.85
C MET A 176 -7.32 5.67 4.53
N LEU A 177 -7.73 4.94 3.50
CA LEU A 177 -7.09 4.99 2.17
C LEU A 177 -7.49 6.27 1.44
N ASP A 178 -6.51 6.94 0.85
CA ASP A 178 -6.69 8.17 0.09
C ASP A 178 -6.98 7.90 -1.39
N ILE A 179 -6.31 6.90 -1.95
CA ILE A 179 -6.46 6.40 -3.32
C ILE A 179 -6.74 4.90 -3.24
N ARG A 180 -7.72 4.42 -4.01
CA ARG A 180 -8.13 3.01 -3.99
C ARG A 180 -8.08 2.43 -5.39
N ILE A 181 -7.31 1.36 -5.56
CA ILE A 181 -7.16 0.62 -6.81
C ILE A 181 -7.60 -0.83 -6.56
N PHE A 182 -8.31 -1.44 -7.51
CA PHE A 182 -8.73 -2.82 -7.43
C PHE A 182 -8.38 -3.59 -8.70
N LEU A 183 -7.62 -4.68 -8.56
CA LEU A 183 -7.32 -5.59 -9.65
C LEU A 183 -8.42 -6.65 -9.77
N GLN A 184 -9.22 -6.53 -10.82
CA GLN A 184 -10.25 -7.51 -11.17
C GLN A 184 -9.71 -8.45 -12.25
N VAL A 185 -9.50 -9.71 -11.88
CA VAL A 185 -8.95 -10.74 -12.79
C VAL A 185 -9.97 -11.88 -12.89
N PRO A 186 -10.16 -12.48 -14.09
CA PRO A 186 -11.11 -13.57 -14.26
C PRO A 186 -10.84 -14.77 -13.35
N TYR A 187 -11.91 -15.44 -12.90
CA TYR A 187 -11.87 -16.64 -12.06
C TYR A 187 -10.86 -17.69 -12.55
N GLN A 188 -10.91 -18.06 -13.83
CA GLN A 188 -10.06 -19.12 -14.37
C GLN A 188 -8.58 -18.77 -14.26
N THR A 189 -8.22 -17.53 -14.60
CA THR A 189 -6.86 -17.02 -14.47
C THR A 189 -6.37 -17.02 -13.02
N LEU A 190 -7.24 -16.63 -12.07
CA LEU A 190 -6.90 -16.66 -10.64
C LEU A 190 -6.67 -18.09 -10.15
N LYS A 191 -7.54 -19.02 -10.56
CA LYS A 191 -7.45 -20.45 -10.23
C LYS A 191 -6.14 -21.04 -10.76
N ASP A 192 -5.86 -20.88 -12.04
CA ASP A 192 -4.65 -21.39 -12.68
C ASP A 192 -3.40 -20.87 -11.97
N ARG A 193 -3.37 -19.57 -11.64
CA ARG A 193 -2.23 -18.95 -10.93
C ARG A 193 -2.11 -19.45 -9.48
N ARG A 194 -3.21 -19.66 -8.77
CA ARG A 194 -3.21 -20.20 -7.40
C ARG A 194 -2.70 -21.64 -7.39
N GLU A 195 -3.20 -22.49 -8.28
CA GLU A 195 -2.78 -23.89 -8.39
C GLU A 195 -1.31 -24.04 -8.82
N GLN A 196 -0.79 -23.10 -9.63
CA GLN A 196 0.63 -23.02 -9.97
C GLN A 196 1.50 -22.51 -8.80
N ARG A 197 0.93 -21.74 -7.87
CA ARG A 197 1.60 -21.25 -6.66
C ARG A 197 1.55 -22.33 -5.59
N GLN A 198 2.39 -23.35 -5.76
CA GLN A 198 2.39 -24.62 -4.99
C GLN A 198 2.56 -24.46 -3.47
N THR A 199 3.17 -23.38 -3.00
CA THR A 199 3.50 -23.19 -1.58
C THR A 199 3.43 -21.71 -1.20
N TYR A 200 2.79 -21.44 -0.05
CA TYR A 200 2.77 -20.16 0.62
C TYR A 200 3.63 -20.25 1.86
N VAL A 201 4.43 -19.23 2.13
CA VAL A 201 5.08 -19.13 3.44
C VAL A 201 4.10 -18.47 4.39
N LEU A 202 3.92 -19.03 5.58
CA LEU A 202 3.08 -18.41 6.60
C LEU A 202 3.79 -17.15 7.10
N GLN A 203 3.06 -16.04 7.13
CA GLN A 203 3.65 -14.71 7.35
C GLN A 203 3.63 -14.29 8.83
N HIS A 204 2.79 -14.93 9.66
CA HIS A 204 2.78 -14.68 11.10
C HIS A 204 4.16 -15.00 11.70
N PRO A 205 4.75 -14.13 12.55
CA PRO A 205 6.12 -14.30 13.02
C PRO A 205 6.42 -15.66 13.66
N ASP A 206 5.49 -16.20 14.44
CA ASP A 206 5.66 -17.50 15.11
C ASP A 206 5.74 -18.65 14.08
N ASP A 207 4.85 -18.66 13.09
CA ASP A 207 4.84 -19.68 12.04
C ASP A 207 6.04 -19.52 11.09
N ALA A 208 6.38 -18.27 10.74
CA ALA A 208 7.52 -17.96 9.87
C ALA A 208 8.85 -18.39 10.50
N ALA A 209 9.03 -18.17 11.82
CA ALA A 209 10.21 -18.57 12.56
C ALA A 209 10.42 -20.09 12.57
N GLU A 210 9.34 -20.88 12.51
CA GLU A 210 9.36 -22.34 12.42
C GLU A 210 9.51 -22.86 10.98
N GLY A 211 9.57 -21.97 9.99
CA GLY A 211 9.59 -22.35 8.58
C GLY A 211 8.24 -22.86 8.07
N GLY A 212 7.15 -22.39 8.68
CA GLY A 212 5.78 -22.75 8.36
C GLY A 212 5.44 -22.47 6.89
N VAL A 213 5.03 -23.53 6.20
CA VAL A 213 4.58 -23.46 4.80
C VAL A 213 3.20 -24.08 4.68
N TRP A 214 2.38 -23.45 3.83
CA TRP A 214 1.05 -23.92 3.48
C TRP A 214 1.01 -24.35 2.02
N THR A 215 0.41 -25.51 1.77
CA THR A 215 0.06 -25.97 0.43
C THR A 215 -1.44 -26.19 0.38
N ASP A 216 -2.08 -25.53 -0.58
CA ASP A 216 -3.51 -25.66 -0.81
C ASP A 216 -3.87 -27.14 -1.04
N PRO A 217 -4.79 -27.72 -0.25
CA PRO A 217 -5.30 -29.06 -0.49
C PRO A 217 -6.15 -29.13 -1.78
N PRO A 218 -6.51 -30.33 -2.27
CA PRO A 218 -7.32 -30.48 -3.47
C PRO A 218 -8.64 -29.68 -3.43
N ASP A 219 -8.94 -28.98 -4.52
CA ASP A 219 -10.09 -28.09 -4.72
C ASP A 219 -10.18 -26.90 -3.74
N TYR A 220 -9.11 -26.57 -3.00
CA TYR A 220 -9.13 -25.48 -2.02
C TYR A 220 -9.54 -24.14 -2.63
N PHE A 221 -9.13 -23.87 -3.87
CA PHE A 221 -9.52 -22.64 -4.55
C PHE A 221 -11.05 -22.51 -4.70
N ASP A 222 -11.72 -23.59 -5.10
CA ASP A 222 -13.15 -23.59 -5.34
C ASP A 222 -13.96 -23.64 -4.05
N LYS A 223 -13.43 -24.35 -3.03
CA LYS A 223 -14.10 -24.58 -1.75
C LYS A 223 -13.90 -23.45 -0.75
N ILE A 224 -12.78 -22.72 -0.82
CA ILE A 224 -12.36 -21.75 0.20
C ILE A 224 -12.04 -20.39 -0.43
N VAL A 225 -11.02 -20.31 -1.30
CA VAL A 225 -10.50 -19.03 -1.82
C VAL A 225 -11.56 -18.23 -2.58
N TRP A 226 -12.27 -18.88 -3.50
CA TRP A 226 -13.26 -18.19 -4.32
C TRP A 226 -14.52 -17.78 -3.53
N PRO A 227 -15.12 -18.64 -2.69
CA PRO A 227 -16.17 -18.20 -1.77
C PRO A 227 -15.74 -17.06 -0.84
N GLY A 228 -14.50 -17.10 -0.31
CA GLY A 228 -13.91 -16.03 0.49
C GLY A 228 -13.82 -14.71 -0.29
N TYR A 229 -13.33 -14.76 -1.53
CA TYR A 229 -13.32 -13.61 -2.44
C TYR A 229 -14.73 -13.04 -2.69
N LEU A 230 -15.72 -13.91 -2.98
CA LEU A 230 -17.09 -13.47 -3.20
C LEU A 230 -17.66 -12.78 -1.96
N LYS A 231 -17.46 -13.37 -0.79
CA LYS A 231 -17.88 -12.79 0.50
C LYS A 231 -17.23 -11.42 0.69
N ALA A 232 -15.92 -11.34 0.53
CA ALA A 232 -15.12 -10.14 0.79
C ALA A 232 -15.40 -8.95 -0.15
N HIS A 233 -15.97 -9.18 -1.34
CA HIS A 233 -16.11 -8.13 -2.35
C HIS A 233 -17.54 -7.90 -2.83
N SER A 234 -18.51 -8.68 -2.37
CA SER A 234 -19.93 -8.56 -2.75
C SER A 234 -20.58 -7.22 -2.39
N HIS A 235 -19.99 -6.44 -1.48
CA HIS A 235 -20.42 -5.07 -1.18
C HIS A 235 -19.71 -4.01 -2.04
N VAL A 236 -18.67 -4.40 -2.79
CA VAL A 236 -17.90 -3.53 -3.71
C VAL A 236 -18.35 -3.71 -5.15
N LEU A 237 -18.62 -4.96 -5.52
CA LEU A 237 -18.89 -5.40 -6.88
C LEU A 237 -20.21 -6.16 -6.93
N ASP A 238 -20.87 -6.13 -8.09
CA ASP A 238 -22.12 -6.80 -8.41
C ASP A 238 -21.97 -7.67 -9.67
N GLY A 239 -23.04 -8.41 -9.98
CA GLY A 239 -23.14 -9.24 -11.17
C GLY A 239 -22.44 -10.60 -11.05
N PRO A 240 -22.60 -11.48 -12.05
CA PRO A 240 -21.95 -12.78 -12.06
C PRO A 240 -20.43 -12.64 -11.96
N GLY A 241 -19.83 -13.36 -11.01
CA GLY A 241 -18.39 -13.33 -10.76
C GLY A 241 -17.85 -11.98 -10.25
N LEU A 242 -18.71 -11.08 -9.73
CA LEU A 242 -18.32 -9.77 -9.21
C LEU A 242 -17.58 -8.92 -10.25
N THR A 243 -18.19 -8.76 -11.43
CA THR A 243 -17.57 -8.06 -12.57
C THR A 243 -17.97 -6.59 -12.68
N GLN A 244 -19.03 -6.14 -12.00
CA GLN A 244 -19.58 -4.80 -12.16
C GLN A 244 -19.34 -3.95 -10.91
N LEU A 245 -18.73 -2.78 -11.04
CA LEU A 245 -18.53 -1.87 -9.90
C LEU A 245 -19.85 -1.25 -9.45
N LYS A 246 -20.14 -1.29 -8.15
CA LYS A 246 -21.32 -0.63 -7.61
C LYS A 246 -21.19 0.91 -7.65
N PRO A 247 -22.27 1.66 -7.89
CA PRO A 247 -22.22 3.11 -8.03
C PRO A 247 -21.57 3.85 -6.85
N GLU A 248 -21.81 3.39 -5.62
CA GLU A 248 -21.25 3.96 -4.39
C GLU A 248 -19.73 3.76 -4.26
N TRP A 249 -19.16 2.81 -4.99
CA TRP A 249 -17.71 2.62 -5.10
C TRP A 249 -17.10 3.32 -6.32
N GLY A 250 -17.92 3.81 -7.24
CA GLY A 250 -17.47 4.53 -8.44
C GLY A 250 -17.01 5.98 -8.16
N PRO A 251 -16.75 6.76 -9.23
CA PRO A 251 -16.16 8.10 -9.13
C PRO A 251 -16.97 9.15 -8.35
N LYS A 252 -18.28 8.92 -8.17
CA LYS A 252 -19.16 9.79 -7.38
C LYS A 252 -19.25 9.39 -5.90
N GLY A 253 -18.66 8.26 -5.53
CA GLY A 253 -18.63 7.73 -4.17
C GLY A 253 -17.20 7.58 -3.66
N LEU A 254 -16.75 6.35 -3.43
CA LEU A 254 -15.41 6.07 -2.88
C LEU A 254 -14.25 6.17 -3.90
N ASP A 255 -14.56 6.43 -5.18
CA ASP A 255 -13.60 6.59 -6.28
C ASP A 255 -12.62 5.41 -6.37
N LEU A 256 -13.15 4.19 -6.36
CA LEU A 256 -12.39 2.96 -6.57
C LEU A 256 -12.05 2.79 -8.05
N HIS A 257 -10.75 2.76 -8.36
CA HIS A 257 -10.24 2.54 -9.70
C HIS A 257 -10.12 1.04 -9.96
N VAL A 258 -11.13 0.45 -10.63
CA VAL A 258 -11.09 -0.95 -11.06
C VAL A 258 -10.26 -1.08 -12.33
N ILE A 259 -9.26 -1.94 -12.27
CA ILE A 259 -8.34 -2.25 -13.37
C ILE A 259 -8.44 -3.75 -13.65
N CYS A 260 -8.65 -4.10 -14.92
CA CYS A 260 -8.77 -5.48 -15.36
C CYS A 260 -7.53 -5.87 -16.18
N PRO A 261 -6.40 -6.22 -15.56
CA PRO A 261 -5.21 -6.62 -16.31
C PRO A 261 -5.45 -7.94 -17.02
N GLY A 262 -5.05 -8.05 -18.28
CA GLY A 262 -4.85 -9.33 -18.94
C GLY A 262 -3.60 -10.06 -18.44
N GLU A 263 -2.99 -10.86 -19.32
CA GLU A 263 -1.77 -11.60 -19.02
C GLU A 263 -0.54 -11.05 -19.76
N GLY A 264 0.61 -11.09 -19.10
CA GLY A 264 1.90 -10.68 -19.70
C GLY A 264 2.35 -9.27 -19.32
N ALA A 265 3.49 -8.88 -19.87
CA ALA A 265 4.17 -7.62 -19.52
C ALA A 265 3.41 -6.39 -20.03
N ASP A 266 2.80 -6.46 -21.21
CA ASP A 266 2.05 -5.34 -21.80
C ASP A 266 0.82 -5.01 -20.94
N GLU A 267 0.08 -6.03 -20.53
CA GLU A 267 -1.10 -5.91 -19.67
C GLU A 267 -0.75 -5.39 -18.27
N LEU A 268 0.38 -5.84 -17.71
CA LEU A 268 0.91 -5.29 -16.46
C LEU A 268 1.32 -3.82 -16.63
N SER A 269 1.87 -3.44 -17.79
CA SER A 269 2.25 -2.07 -18.10
C SER A 269 1.03 -1.15 -18.22
N GLU A 270 -0.07 -1.63 -18.81
CA GLU A 270 -1.34 -0.90 -18.85
C GLU A 270 -1.96 -0.75 -17.44
N ALA A 271 -1.90 -1.81 -16.62
CA ALA A 271 -2.37 -1.73 -15.24
C ALA A 271 -1.54 -0.76 -14.39
N PHE A 272 -0.22 -0.77 -14.57
CA PHE A 272 0.70 0.22 -13.99
C PHE A 272 0.33 1.63 -14.45
N ASP A 273 0.11 1.83 -15.76
CA ASP A 273 -0.25 3.12 -16.33
C ASP A 273 -1.52 3.71 -15.67
N LYS A 274 -2.61 2.95 -15.68
CA LYS A 274 -3.89 3.35 -15.07
C LYS A 274 -3.75 3.62 -13.57
N SER A 275 -2.95 2.81 -12.87
CA SER A 275 -2.70 2.97 -11.43
C SER A 275 -1.95 4.27 -11.13
N CYS A 276 -0.87 4.55 -11.87
CA CYS A 276 -0.11 5.78 -11.69
C CYS A 276 -0.95 7.02 -12.03
N GLN A 277 -1.82 6.93 -13.03
CA GLN A 277 -2.78 7.99 -13.33
C GLN A 277 -3.75 8.26 -12.16
N ALA A 278 -4.28 7.21 -11.53
CA ALA A 278 -5.15 7.35 -10.36
C ALA A 278 -4.39 7.99 -9.17
N VAL A 279 -3.14 7.59 -8.95
CA VAL A 279 -2.30 8.16 -7.89
C VAL A 279 -2.03 9.65 -8.13
N LEU A 280 -1.58 10.02 -9.33
CA LEU A 280 -1.30 11.41 -9.70
C LEU A 280 -2.54 12.30 -9.51
N LYS A 281 -3.68 11.91 -10.12
CA LYS A 281 -4.94 12.66 -10.02
C LYS A 281 -5.42 12.76 -8.57
N GLY A 282 -5.25 11.70 -7.79
CA GLY A 282 -5.58 11.70 -6.37
C GLY A 282 -4.85 12.82 -5.65
N VAL A 283 -3.52 12.89 -5.77
CA VAL A 283 -2.73 13.92 -5.09
C VAL A 283 -3.02 15.33 -5.64
N GLU A 284 -3.17 15.50 -6.95
CA GLU A 284 -3.55 16.78 -7.57
C GLU A 284 -4.92 17.28 -7.06
N SER A 285 -5.87 16.38 -6.81
CA SER A 285 -7.17 16.69 -6.21
C SER A 285 -7.10 16.96 -4.70
N GLY A 286 -5.91 16.89 -4.10
CA GLY A 286 -5.67 17.21 -2.69
C GLY A 286 -5.70 16.01 -1.75
N LYS A 287 -5.81 14.77 -2.24
CA LYS A 287 -5.81 13.55 -1.39
C LYS A 287 -4.51 13.40 -0.58
N GLY A 288 -4.61 12.69 0.55
CA GLY A 288 -3.56 12.58 1.56
C GLY A 288 -3.84 13.44 2.80
N SER A 289 -3.21 13.09 3.91
CA SER A 289 -3.42 13.72 5.22
C SER A 289 -2.15 14.36 5.75
N ILE A 290 -2.25 15.57 6.28
CA ILE A 290 -1.13 16.27 6.90
C ILE A 290 -0.86 15.63 8.27
N ILE A 291 0.41 15.38 8.57
CA ILE A 291 0.87 15.01 9.91
C ILE A 291 0.78 16.26 10.79
N ALA A 292 0.00 16.16 11.87
CA ALA A 292 -0.21 17.24 12.83
C ALA A 292 0.93 17.33 13.85
#